data_AF-A0A975HV75-F1
#
_entry.id   AF-A0A975HV75-F1
#
_cell.length_a   1.000
_cell.length_b   1.000
_cell.length_c   1.000
_cell.angle_alpha   90.00
_cell.angle_beta   90.00
_cell.angle_gamma   90.00
#
_symmetry.space_group_name_H-M   'P 1'
#
loop_
_entity.id
_entity.type
_entity.pdbx_description
1 polymer ?
#
loop_
_entity_poly.entity_id
_entity_poly.type
_entity_poly.pdbx_seq_one_letter_code
_entity_poly.pdbx_strand_id
1 'polypeptide(L)'
;MNKALRARISVALALSAAASAFAADEPWAVAGQQGLVRLVIVPAALEKDTEAYARQVARLCEPERTCFLNFYTNSTGAPLAVPLPDAISNEATATFRRSTKNGAERFMWSCRMKLQEPCF
;
A
#
# COMPACT_ATOMS: atom_id res chain seq x y z
N MET A 1 2.50 -15.64 64.52
CA MET A 1 2.49 -14.23 64.08
C MET A 1 3.67 -14.00 63.14
N ASN A 2 3.62 -13.42 61.94
CA ASN A 2 2.58 -13.15 60.95
C ASN A 2 3.33 -13.00 59.60
N LYS A 3 2.70 -13.46 58.53
CA LYS A 3 3.17 -13.46 57.13
C LYS A 3 3.53 -12.06 56.62
N ALA A 4 4.55 -11.94 55.76
CA ALA A 4 4.56 -11.06 54.58
C ALA A 4 5.82 -11.27 53.72
N LEU A 5 5.88 -12.34 52.92
CA LEU A 5 6.83 -12.41 51.80
C LEU A 5 6.12 -11.90 50.55
N ARG A 6 6.54 -10.71 50.10
CA ARG A 6 5.95 -9.92 49.03
C ARG A 6 5.94 -10.69 47.70
N ALA A 7 4.75 -10.76 47.10
CA ALA A 7 4.55 -11.21 45.73
C ALA A 7 5.35 -10.31 44.77
N ARG A 8 6.25 -10.90 43.97
CA ARG A 8 6.86 -10.24 42.82
C ARG A 8 5.96 -10.51 41.61
N ILE A 9 5.19 -9.50 41.23
CA ILE A 9 4.35 -9.50 40.04
C ILE A 9 5.21 -9.10 38.83
N SER A 10 5.10 -9.93 37.81
CA SER A 10 5.71 -9.89 36.47
C SER A 10 5.44 -8.59 35.69
N VAL A 11 6.44 -8.07 34.99
CA VAL A 11 6.24 -7.28 33.75
C VAL A 11 7.43 -7.53 32.82
N ALA A 12 7.29 -8.46 31.89
CA ALA A 12 8.25 -8.63 30.79
C ALA A 12 7.53 -9.22 29.57
N LEU A 13 6.54 -8.50 29.01
CA LEU A 13 5.93 -8.90 27.75
C LEU A 13 5.16 -7.74 27.08
N ALA A 14 5.85 -6.75 26.51
CA ALA A 14 5.16 -5.70 25.73
C ALA A 14 6.04 -4.95 24.70
N LEU A 15 7.08 -5.55 24.10
CA LEU A 15 7.98 -4.80 23.19
C LEU A 15 8.04 -5.28 21.73
N SER A 16 7.15 -6.16 21.27
CA SER A 16 7.27 -6.73 19.91
C SER A 16 6.21 -6.29 18.90
N ALA A 17 5.25 -5.42 19.27
CA ALA A 17 4.17 -5.01 18.36
C ALA A 17 4.44 -3.73 17.55
N ALA A 18 5.46 -2.94 17.92
CA ALA A 18 5.70 -1.64 17.30
C ALA A 18 6.48 -1.71 15.97
N ALA A 19 7.24 -2.78 15.71
CA ALA A 19 8.10 -2.87 14.52
C ALA A 19 7.30 -2.97 13.20
N SER A 20 6.10 -3.55 13.23
CA SER A 20 5.27 -3.73 12.03
C SER A 20 4.61 -2.44 11.53
N ALA A 21 4.42 -1.45 12.41
CA ALA A 21 3.80 -0.18 12.04
C ALA A 21 4.74 0.73 11.22
N PHE A 22 6.05 0.67 11.48
CA PHE A 22 7.03 1.53 10.79
C PHE A 22 7.28 1.12 9.33
N ALA A 23 7.23 -0.17 9.00
CA ALA A 23 7.41 -0.62 7.62
C ALA A 23 6.23 -0.26 6.70
N ALA A 24 5.06 0.02 7.28
CA ALA A 24 3.83 0.33 6.54
C ALA A 24 3.68 1.82 6.15
N ASP A 25 4.62 2.68 6.55
CA ASP A 25 4.56 4.14 6.33
C ASP A 25 5.63 4.67 5.35
N GLU A 26 6.54 3.79 4.88
CA GLU A 26 7.54 4.15 3.88
C GLU A 26 6.88 4.52 2.53
N PRO A 27 7.34 5.58 1.85
CA PRO A 27 6.84 5.95 0.53
C PRO A 27 7.05 4.81 -0.47
N TRP A 28 5.99 4.46 -1.20
CA TRP A 28 6.10 3.46 -2.25
C TRP A 28 6.84 4.01 -3.46
N ALA A 29 7.66 3.16 -4.09
CA ALA A 29 8.44 3.56 -5.25
C ALA A 29 7.52 3.88 -6.44
N VAL A 30 7.77 5.00 -7.10
CA VAL A 30 7.13 5.33 -8.38
C VAL A 30 8.08 4.90 -9.50
N ALA A 31 7.75 3.82 -10.20
CA ALA A 31 8.55 3.30 -11.32
C ALA A 31 8.62 4.27 -12.50
N GLY A 32 7.59 5.11 -12.65
CA GLY A 32 7.58 6.26 -13.56
C GLY A 32 6.17 6.70 -13.92
N GLN A 33 6.03 7.39 -15.05
CA GLN A 33 4.77 7.98 -15.50
C GLN A 33 4.53 7.73 -16.99
N GLN A 34 3.30 7.38 -17.35
CA GLN A 34 2.83 7.24 -18.73
C GLN A 34 1.60 8.14 -18.94
N GLY A 35 1.78 9.23 -19.68
CA GLY A 35 0.75 10.28 -19.78
C GLY A 35 0.49 10.91 -18.40
N LEU A 36 -0.75 10.79 -17.92
CA LEU A 36 -1.17 11.25 -16.57
C LEU A 36 -1.09 10.16 -15.49
N VAL A 37 -0.81 8.91 -15.87
CA VAL A 37 -0.82 7.77 -14.96
C VAL A 37 0.57 7.56 -14.39
N ARG A 38 0.69 7.61 -13.06
CA ARG A 38 1.91 7.18 -12.35
C ARG A 38 1.82 5.70 -12.01
N LEU A 39 2.94 5.01 -12.18
CA LEU A 39 3.10 3.57 -11.97
C LEU A 39 3.80 3.37 -10.62
N VAL A 40 3.08 2.79 -9.66
CA VAL A 40 3.51 2.70 -8.26
C VAL A 40 3.76 1.23 -7.89
N ILE A 41 4.88 0.96 -7.25
CA ILE A 41 5.30 -0.37 -6.84
C ILE A 41 4.95 -0.60 -5.37
N VAL A 42 4.03 -1.53 -5.16
CA VAL A 42 3.54 -1.94 -3.84
C VAL A 42 4.49 -2.98 -3.25
N PRO A 43 4.96 -2.81 -2.01
CA PRO A 43 5.65 -3.87 -1.30
C PRO A 43 4.76 -5.12 -1.20
N ALA A 44 5.31 -6.29 -1.51
CA ALA A 44 4.53 -7.53 -1.55
C ALA A 44 3.77 -7.83 -0.24
N ALA A 45 4.36 -7.46 0.91
CA ALA A 45 3.73 -7.61 2.23
C ALA A 45 2.47 -6.76 2.43
N LEU A 46 2.29 -5.69 1.65
CA LEU A 46 1.19 -4.72 1.77
C LEU A 46 0.20 -4.82 0.61
N GLU A 47 0.34 -5.80 -0.29
CA GLU A 47 -0.41 -5.86 -1.55
C GLU A 47 -1.94 -5.91 -1.35
N LYS A 48 -2.40 -6.37 -0.18
CA LYS A 48 -3.82 -6.46 0.23
C LYS A 48 -4.21 -5.50 1.37
N ASP A 49 -3.32 -4.62 1.81
CA ASP A 49 -3.57 -3.71 2.93
C ASP A 49 -4.25 -2.42 2.44
N THR A 50 -5.58 -2.40 2.50
CA THR A 50 -6.40 -1.25 2.07
C THR A 50 -5.97 0.07 2.71
N GLU A 51 -5.61 0.08 3.99
CA GLU A 51 -5.22 1.32 4.69
C GLU A 51 -3.87 1.84 4.19
N ALA A 52 -2.94 0.94 3.87
CA ALA A 52 -1.67 1.31 3.26
C ALA A 52 -1.87 1.99 1.89
N TYR A 53 -2.77 1.46 1.04
CA TYR A 53 -3.10 2.13 -0.23
C TYR A 53 -3.68 3.53 0.01
N ALA A 54 -4.60 3.68 0.97
CA ALA A 54 -5.21 4.98 1.27
C ALA A 54 -4.15 6.03 1.68
N ARG A 55 -3.19 5.65 2.54
CA ARG A 55 -2.07 6.52 2.91
C ARG A 55 -1.23 6.93 1.70
N GLN A 56 -0.92 5.99 0.82
CA GLN A 56 -0.09 6.27 -0.37
C GLN A 56 -0.83 7.11 -1.40
N VAL A 57 -2.15 6.91 -1.57
CA VAL A 57 -2.99 7.79 -2.40
C VAL A 57 -2.95 9.21 -1.85
N ALA A 58 -3.15 9.40 -0.54
CA ALA A 58 -3.11 10.73 0.08
C ALA A 58 -1.73 11.39 -0.03
N ARG A 59 -0.65 10.60 0.05
CA ARG A 59 0.73 11.09 -0.11
C ARG A 59 1.04 11.49 -1.56
N LEU A 60 0.60 10.68 -2.53
CA LEU A 60 0.96 10.84 -3.93
C LEU A 60 0.05 11.85 -4.65
N CYS A 61 -1.21 11.96 -4.26
CA CYS A 61 -2.18 12.82 -4.91
C CYS A 61 -2.36 14.13 -4.14
N GLU A 62 -1.96 15.24 -4.75
CA GLU A 62 -2.38 16.56 -4.30
C GLU A 62 -3.92 16.66 -4.29
N PRO A 63 -4.53 17.24 -3.24
CA PRO A 63 -5.96 17.49 -3.19
C PRO A 63 -6.43 18.27 -4.42
N GLU A 64 -7.64 17.98 -4.89
CA GLU A 64 -8.31 18.73 -5.97
C GLU A 64 -7.57 18.76 -7.33
N ARG A 65 -6.52 17.95 -7.51
CA ARG A 65 -5.81 17.77 -8.77
C ARG A 65 -6.23 16.47 -9.45
N THR A 66 -6.12 16.40 -10.78
CA THR A 66 -6.30 15.13 -11.47
C THR A 66 -5.16 14.19 -11.07
N CYS A 67 -5.48 13.01 -10.56
CA CYS A 67 -4.49 12.06 -10.07
C CYS A 67 -4.87 10.64 -10.48
N PHE A 68 -4.08 10.04 -11.36
CA PHE A 68 -4.24 8.65 -11.80
C PHE A 68 -3.03 7.83 -11.37
N LEU A 69 -3.29 6.77 -10.60
CA LEU A 69 -2.26 5.85 -10.11
C LEU A 69 -2.62 4.43 -10.55
N ASN A 70 -1.64 3.70 -11.06
CA ASN A 70 -1.72 2.25 -11.20
C ASN A 70 -0.71 1.62 -10.24
N PHE A 71 -1.17 0.61 -9.52
CA PHE A 71 -0.40 -0.09 -8.52
C PHE A 71 -0.05 -1.49 -9.01
N TYR A 72 1.20 -1.90 -8.78
CA TYR A 72 1.74 -3.19 -9.18
C TYR A 72 2.62 -3.74 -8.05
N THR A 73 2.63 -5.05 -7.86
CA THR A 73 3.72 -5.69 -7.10
C THR A 73 4.92 -5.98 -8.00
N ASN A 74 6.06 -6.25 -7.38
CA ASN A 74 7.26 -6.73 -8.07
C ASN A 74 7.83 -7.91 -7.29
N SER A 75 7.09 -9.01 -7.26
CA SER A 75 7.45 -10.21 -6.50
C SER A 75 8.74 -10.86 -7.03
N THR A 76 9.04 -10.64 -8.31
CA THR A 76 10.20 -11.19 -9.01
C THR A 76 11.49 -10.36 -8.85
N GLY A 77 11.40 -9.15 -8.30
CA GLY A 77 12.55 -8.25 -8.17
C GLY A 77 13.08 -7.73 -9.51
N ALA A 78 12.23 -7.69 -10.54
CA ALA A 78 12.61 -7.18 -11.85
C ALA A 78 13.04 -5.70 -11.80
N PRO A 79 13.98 -5.26 -12.64
CA PRO A 79 14.38 -3.85 -12.70
C PRO A 79 13.20 -2.93 -13.02
N LEU A 80 13.11 -1.79 -12.34
CA LEU A 80 12.09 -0.79 -12.63
C LEU A 80 12.47 -0.01 -13.89
N ALA A 81 11.60 -0.03 -14.90
CA ALA A 81 11.75 0.71 -16.14
C ALA A 81 10.36 1.15 -16.66
N VAL A 82 10.34 2.15 -17.56
CA VAL A 82 9.14 2.54 -18.30
C VAL A 82 9.40 2.38 -19.79
N PRO A 83 8.58 1.63 -20.55
CA PRO A 83 7.39 0.88 -20.10
C PRO A 83 7.74 -0.21 -19.06
N LEU A 84 6.78 -0.57 -18.20
CA LEU A 84 6.99 -1.62 -17.20
C LEU A 84 7.34 -2.93 -17.89
N PRO A 85 8.36 -3.66 -17.42
CA PRO A 85 8.60 -5.03 -17.86
C PRO A 85 7.38 -5.91 -17.59
N ASP A 86 7.18 -6.94 -18.42
CA ASP A 86 6.05 -7.87 -18.30
C ASP A 86 5.96 -8.55 -16.93
N ALA A 87 7.11 -8.79 -16.29
CA ALA A 87 7.18 -9.34 -14.94
C ALA A 87 6.50 -8.44 -13.89
N ILE A 88 6.37 -7.13 -14.13
CA ILE A 88 5.71 -6.17 -13.24
C ILE A 88 4.32 -5.82 -13.78
N SER A 89 4.17 -5.61 -15.10
CA SER A 89 2.89 -5.19 -15.68
C SER A 89 1.78 -6.24 -15.50
N ASN A 90 2.14 -7.52 -15.44
CA ASN A 90 1.22 -8.63 -15.12
C ASN A 90 0.92 -8.76 -13.61
N GLU A 91 1.58 -7.96 -12.77
CA GLU A 91 1.40 -7.96 -11.32
C GLU A 91 0.54 -6.79 -10.81
N ALA A 92 -0.42 -6.32 -11.61
CA ALA A 92 -1.33 -5.25 -11.21
C ALA A 92 -2.13 -5.62 -9.94
N THR A 93 -2.28 -4.65 -9.03
CA THR A 93 -3.00 -4.84 -7.77
C THR A 93 -4.21 -3.94 -7.65
N ALA A 94 -4.09 -2.66 -7.99
CA ALA A 94 -5.16 -1.69 -7.88
C ALA A 94 -5.00 -0.52 -8.87
N THR A 95 -6.07 0.25 -9.05
CA THR A 95 -6.05 1.55 -9.71
C THR A 95 -6.74 2.60 -8.86
N PHE A 96 -6.23 3.82 -8.89
CA PHE A 96 -6.89 5.00 -8.35
C PHE A 96 -7.08 6.04 -9.45
N ARG A 97 -8.27 6.65 -9.51
CA ARG A 97 -8.62 7.70 -10.46
C ARG A 97 -9.35 8.83 -9.75
N ARG A 98 -8.79 10.03 -9.78
CA ARG A 98 -9.44 11.29 -9.44
C ARG A 98 -9.38 12.21 -10.65
N SER A 99 -10.53 12.66 -11.14
CA SER A 99 -10.61 13.61 -12.26
C SER A 99 -11.28 14.90 -11.81
N THR A 100 -10.62 16.04 -12.04
CA THR A 100 -11.21 17.36 -11.73
C THR A 100 -12.37 17.73 -12.65
N LYS A 101 -12.50 17.06 -13.80
CA LYS A 101 -13.60 17.32 -14.74
C LYS A 101 -14.94 16.78 -14.24
N ASN A 102 -14.92 15.60 -13.62
CA ASN A 102 -16.15 14.90 -13.22
C ASN A 102 -16.30 14.80 -11.70
N GLY A 103 -15.32 15.28 -10.91
CA GLY A 103 -15.34 15.24 -9.44
C GLY A 103 -15.28 13.84 -8.81
N ALA A 104 -15.33 12.77 -9.63
CA ALA A 104 -15.38 11.41 -9.15
C ALA A 104 -14.00 10.89 -8.75
N GLU A 105 -13.96 10.27 -7.58
CA GLU A 105 -12.87 9.42 -7.11
C GLU A 105 -13.27 7.95 -7.24
N ARG A 106 -12.39 7.14 -7.81
CA ARG A 106 -12.58 5.69 -7.91
C ARG A 106 -11.29 4.99 -7.55
N PHE A 107 -11.38 4.14 -6.53
CA PHE A 107 -10.40 3.11 -6.23
C PHE A 107 -10.98 1.76 -6.66
N MET A 108 -10.19 0.93 -7.33
CA MET A 108 -10.65 -0.38 -7.82
C MET A 108 -9.51 -1.39 -7.75
N TRP A 109 -9.80 -2.56 -7.16
CA TRP A 109 -8.88 -3.69 -7.11
C TRP A 109 -8.79 -4.40 -8.45
N SER A 110 -7.64 -5.01 -8.75
CA SER A 110 -7.53 -5.96 -9.86
C SER A 110 -8.30 -7.24 -9.53
N CYS A 111 -8.92 -7.87 -10.53
CA CYS A 111 -9.56 -9.18 -10.37
C CYS A 111 -8.58 -10.26 -9.89
N ARG A 112 -7.28 -10.10 -10.16
CA ARG A 112 -6.21 -10.96 -9.63
C ARG A 112 -6.20 -11.01 -8.11
N MET A 113 -6.57 -9.91 -7.44
CA MET A 113 -6.52 -9.80 -5.99
C MET A 113 -7.64 -10.56 -5.28
N LYS A 114 -8.77 -10.81 -5.97
CA LYS A 114 -9.96 -11.49 -5.41
C LYS A 114 -10.48 -10.84 -4.11
N LEU A 115 -10.42 -9.51 -4.03
CA LEU A 115 -10.80 -8.75 -2.83
C LEU A 115 -12.22 -8.17 -2.93
N GLN A 116 -12.66 -7.75 -4.11
CA GLN A 116 -13.94 -7.06 -4.31
C GLN A 116 -14.42 -7.13 -5.76
N GLU A 117 -15.74 -7.07 -5.96
CA GLU A 117 -16.39 -6.77 -7.23
C GLU A 117 -17.16 -5.43 -7.14
N PRO A 118 -17.21 -4.61 -8.21
CA PRO A 118 -16.54 -4.83 -9.49
C PRO A 118 -15.01 -4.64 -9.39
N CYS A 119 -14.26 -5.44 -10.13
CA CYS A 119 -12.81 -5.32 -10.33
C CYS A 119 -12.46 -4.99 -11.79
N PHE A 120 -11.17 -4.72 -12.05
CA PHE A 120 -10.62 -4.60 -13.41
C PHE A 120 -9.70 -5.74 -13.80
#